data_AF-A0A1J4JMG4-F1
#
_entry.id   AF-A0A1J4JMG4-F1
#
_cell.length_a   1.000
_cell.length_b   1.000
_cell.length_c   1.000
_cell.angle_alpha   90.00
_cell.angle_beta   90.00
_cell.angle_gamma   90.00
#
_symmetry.space_group_name_H-M   'P 1'
#
loop_
_entity.id
_entity.type
_entity.pdbx_description
1 polymer ?
#
loop_
_entity_poly.entity_id
_entity_poly.type
_entity_poly.pdbx_seq_one_letter_code
_entity_poly.pdbx_strand_id
1 'polypeptide(L)'
;MTYFGLYRSLSTHFFPLFLYNNIFNLKTRKMKTNNNDIQSHVDTLTQQEEERSRLLKKQLEELDPSHDHGAGRNAVIIKDQVSYLIDKKRLENKVKTTEATYAQIYNKVTGTNDPGSYFCYEDKDSHQILIRNDRDLMCCIREYFATTDKSITFMNIRPIDVADITKLNFSNECIDMDGIHFKLSIAGRNNDWIFSSLKKNTTLSEALAQFKAINPAVTKLHFVDSDKDIIPISSETEWEYFLNECEIQFTAGKFILLSAE
;
A
#
# COMPACT_ATOMS: atom_id res chain seq x y z
N MET A 1 46.37 33.93 27.94
CA MET A 1 46.59 33.12 29.16
C MET A 1 45.96 31.75 28.92
N THR A 2 46.78 30.79 28.47
CA THR A 2 47.31 29.63 29.23
C THR A 2 46.27 28.49 29.28
N TYR A 3 46.27 27.44 28.43
CA TYR A 3 47.18 26.30 28.18
C TYR A 3 47.29 25.22 29.28
N PHE A 4 47.38 23.96 28.80
CA PHE A 4 47.62 22.63 29.41
C PHE A 4 46.37 21.84 29.82
N GLY A 5 46.17 20.57 29.43
CA GLY A 5 47.06 19.50 28.91
C GLY A 5 46.84 18.24 29.76
N LEU A 6 46.53 17.06 29.23
CA LEU A 6 47.46 15.94 28.92
C LEU A 6 46.58 14.70 28.60
N TYR A 7 46.72 13.98 27.48
CA TYR A 7 47.74 12.97 27.10
C TYR A 7 47.81 11.68 27.93
N ARG A 8 47.54 10.54 27.26
CA ARG A 8 48.16 9.18 27.34
C ARG A 8 47.30 8.24 26.47
N SER A 9 47.70 7.54 25.39
CA SER A 9 48.97 6.99 24.87
C SER A 9 49.67 6.08 25.89
N LEU A 10 50.01 4.81 25.68
CA LEU A 10 49.92 3.82 24.58
C LEU A 10 50.37 2.48 25.21
N SER A 11 50.46 1.42 24.36
CA SER A 11 51.40 0.29 24.50
C SER A 11 50.85 -0.92 25.27
N THR A 12 51.03 -2.18 24.87
CA THR A 12 51.63 -2.88 23.71
C THR A 12 51.47 -4.37 24.04
N HIS A 13 51.42 -5.23 23.03
CA HIS A 13 52.21 -6.47 22.89
C HIS A 13 51.57 -7.27 21.76
N PHE A 14 52.26 -7.92 20.82
CA PHE A 14 53.66 -8.08 20.47
C PHE A 14 53.58 -8.86 19.14
N PHE A 15 54.43 -8.60 18.15
CA PHE A 15 55.25 -9.61 17.46
C PHE A 15 56.01 -8.93 16.31
N PRO A 16 57.29 -9.26 16.12
CA PRO A 16 58.27 -8.33 15.59
C PRO A 16 58.52 -8.47 14.09
N LEU A 17 58.93 -7.35 13.49
CA LEU A 17 59.68 -7.30 12.25
C LEU A 17 61.00 -8.07 12.38
N PHE A 18 61.34 -8.86 11.36
CA PHE A 18 62.71 -9.01 10.92
C PHE A 18 62.80 -8.61 9.44
N LEU A 19 63.30 -7.39 9.23
CA LEU A 19 63.92 -6.97 7.98
C LEU A 19 65.35 -7.51 7.97
N TYR A 20 65.71 -8.28 6.93
CA TYR A 20 67.10 -8.47 6.56
C TYR A 20 67.25 -8.50 5.04
N ASN A 21 67.95 -7.48 4.53
CA ASN A 21 68.78 -7.41 3.34
C ASN A 21 68.20 -7.87 1.97
N ASN A 22 67.81 -6.86 1.20
CA ASN A 22 68.16 -6.82 -0.23
C ASN A 22 69.64 -6.45 -0.37
N ILE A 23 70.40 -7.22 -1.15
CA ILE A 23 71.21 -6.78 -2.31
C ILE A 23 72.13 -7.94 -2.77
N PHE A 24 72.25 -8.07 -4.10
CA PHE A 24 73.05 -8.99 -4.93
C PHE A 24 72.45 -10.39 -5.21
N ASN A 25 71.81 -10.58 -6.36
CA ASN A 25 72.53 -10.79 -7.63
C ASN A 25 71.55 -10.86 -8.82
N LEU A 26 71.77 -9.97 -9.80
CA LEU A 26 71.18 -10.04 -11.13
C LEU A 26 71.72 -11.29 -11.85
N LYS A 27 70.96 -12.40 -11.83
CA LYS A 27 71.06 -13.41 -12.89
C LYS A 27 69.81 -14.30 -12.96
N THR A 28 69.01 -14.02 -13.99
CA THR A 28 68.11 -14.94 -14.69
C THR A 28 67.13 -15.76 -13.87
N ARG A 29 65.84 -15.42 -13.98
CA ARG A 29 64.78 -16.39 -14.29
C ARG A 29 63.62 -15.62 -14.90
N LYS A 30 63.36 -15.83 -16.20
CA LYS A 30 62.03 -15.60 -16.76
C LYS A 30 61.08 -16.33 -15.82
N MET A 31 60.25 -15.59 -15.07
CA MET A 31 59.16 -16.18 -14.32
C MET A 31 58.21 -16.71 -15.39
N LYS A 32 58.42 -17.97 -15.77
CA LYS A 32 57.40 -18.76 -16.44
C LYS A 32 56.34 -18.93 -15.38
N THR A 33 55.43 -17.96 -15.25
CA THR A 33 54.13 -18.21 -14.65
C THR A 33 53.61 -19.40 -15.43
N ASN A 34 53.62 -20.57 -14.81
CA ASN A 34 53.24 -21.79 -15.48
C ASN A 34 51.81 -21.52 -15.96
N ASN A 35 51.55 -21.65 -17.27
CA ASN A 35 50.21 -21.40 -17.80
C ASN A 35 49.15 -22.16 -16.99
N ASN A 36 49.53 -23.33 -16.43
CA ASN A 36 48.69 -24.13 -15.55
C ASN A 36 48.30 -23.46 -14.23
N ASP A 37 49.15 -22.62 -13.64
CA ASP A 37 48.84 -21.93 -12.37
C ASP A 37 47.91 -20.74 -12.60
N ILE A 38 48.12 -20.03 -13.72
CA ILE A 38 47.19 -18.98 -14.18
C ILE A 38 45.86 -19.61 -14.56
N GLN A 39 45.89 -20.73 -15.31
CA GLN A 39 44.69 -21.44 -15.72
C GLN A 39 43.92 -21.96 -14.51
N SER A 40 44.61 -22.59 -13.55
CA SER A 40 44.02 -23.04 -12.28
C SER A 40 43.36 -21.89 -11.51
N HIS A 41 44.00 -20.72 -11.48
CA HIS A 41 43.45 -19.56 -10.78
C HIS A 41 42.24 -18.97 -11.50
N VAL A 42 42.28 -18.90 -12.83
CA VAL A 42 41.14 -18.49 -13.67
C VAL A 42 39.98 -19.46 -13.52
N ASP A 43 40.24 -20.77 -13.57
CA ASP A 43 39.23 -21.81 -13.39
C ASP A 43 38.58 -21.71 -11.99
N THR A 44 39.35 -21.37 -10.95
CA THR A 44 38.85 -21.16 -9.59
C THR A 44 37.94 -19.92 -9.52
N LEU A 45 38.34 -18.81 -10.14
CA LEU A 45 37.53 -17.59 -10.17
C LEU A 45 36.25 -17.78 -11.00
N THR A 46 36.32 -18.53 -12.10
CA THR A 46 35.15 -18.89 -12.90
C THR A 46 34.17 -19.73 -12.08
N GLN A 47 34.66 -20.73 -11.34
CA GLN A 47 33.80 -21.54 -10.46
C GLN A 47 33.14 -20.69 -9.36
N GLN A 48 33.89 -19.77 -8.74
CA GLN A 48 33.34 -18.88 -7.71
C GLN A 48 32.26 -17.95 -8.27
N GLU A 49 32.46 -17.41 -9.48
CA GLU A 49 31.49 -16.54 -10.12
C GLU A 49 30.26 -17.32 -10.62
N GLU A 50 30.44 -18.56 -11.09
CA GLU A 50 29.34 -19.47 -11.43
C GLU A 50 28.52 -19.85 -10.20
N GLU A 51 29.15 -20.16 -9.06
CA GLU A 51 28.45 -20.41 -7.80
C GLU A 51 27.71 -19.17 -7.32
N ARG A 52 28.32 -18.00 -7.40
CA ARG A 52 27.69 -16.73 -7.03
C ARG A 52 26.52 -16.38 -7.95
N SER A 53 26.67 -16.58 -9.26
CA SER A 53 25.62 -16.39 -10.25
C SER A 53 24.47 -17.38 -10.04
N ARG A 54 24.78 -18.64 -9.68
CA ARG A 54 23.77 -19.65 -9.34
C ARG A 54 23.05 -19.31 -8.04
N LEU A 55 23.75 -18.81 -7.03
CA LEU A 55 23.16 -18.35 -5.77
C LEU A 55 22.25 -17.13 -6.01
N LEU A 56 22.72 -16.16 -6.80
CA LEU A 56 21.94 -14.99 -7.18
C LEU A 56 20.73 -15.35 -8.02
N LYS A 57 20.84 -16.28 -8.98
CA LYS A 57 19.69 -16.80 -9.73
C LYS A 57 18.70 -17.49 -8.81
N LYS A 58 19.18 -18.28 -7.85
CA LYS A 58 18.30 -18.94 -6.87
C LYS A 58 17.61 -17.92 -5.96
N GLN A 59 18.32 -16.89 -5.51
CA GLN A 59 17.74 -15.78 -4.74
C GLN A 59 16.77 -14.95 -5.58
N LEU A 60 17.05 -14.76 -6.87
CA LEU A 60 16.16 -14.12 -7.82
C LEU A 60 14.92 -14.98 -8.06
N GLU A 61 15.03 -16.30 -8.23
CA GLU A 61 13.90 -17.23 -8.34
C GLU A 61 13.08 -17.29 -7.04
N GLU A 62 13.72 -17.17 -5.87
CA GLU A 62 13.07 -17.05 -4.56
C GLU A 62 12.37 -15.69 -4.37
N LEU A 63 12.84 -14.64 -5.08
CA LEU A 63 12.24 -13.30 -5.09
C LEU A 63 11.33 -13.05 -6.30
N ASP A 64 11.34 -13.93 -7.30
CA ASP A 64 10.57 -13.82 -8.53
C ASP A 64 9.12 -14.21 -8.21
N PRO A 65 8.19 -13.25 -8.18
CA PRO A 65 6.80 -13.52 -7.82
C PRO A 65 6.07 -14.36 -8.88
N SER A 66 6.76 -14.78 -9.96
CA SER A 66 6.17 -15.48 -11.09
C SER A 66 6.30 -17.01 -11.05
N HIS A 67 7.04 -17.62 -10.11
CA HIS A 67 7.22 -19.09 -10.05
C HIS A 67 6.90 -19.75 -8.70
N ASP A 68 6.37 -19.00 -7.74
CA ASP A 68 5.69 -19.60 -6.60
C ASP A 68 4.24 -19.89 -7.00
N HIS A 69 3.80 -21.14 -6.86
CA HIS A 69 2.38 -21.48 -6.70
C HIS A 69 1.84 -20.98 -5.35
N GLY A 70 2.18 -19.73 -5.01
CA GLY A 70 1.54 -18.85 -4.04
C GLY A 70 0.54 -17.94 -4.74
N ALA A 71 -0.33 -18.53 -5.56
CA ALA A 71 -1.62 -17.93 -5.89
C ALA A 71 -2.44 -17.87 -4.59
N GLY A 72 -2.14 -16.86 -3.78
CA GLY A 72 -2.61 -16.78 -2.39
C GLY A 72 -2.02 -15.60 -1.63
N ARG A 73 -1.77 -14.45 -2.27
CA ARG A 73 -1.78 -13.15 -1.56
C ARG A 73 -3.20 -12.90 -1.07
N ASN A 74 -3.62 -13.58 0.00
CA ASN A 74 -4.92 -13.51 0.70
C ASN A 74 -6.02 -12.77 -0.08
N ALA A 75 -6.38 -13.29 -1.26
CA ALA A 75 -7.48 -12.71 -2.01
C ALA A 75 -8.72 -12.86 -1.14
N VAL A 76 -9.38 -11.75 -0.84
CA VAL A 76 -10.51 -11.77 0.08
C VAL A 76 -11.60 -12.72 -0.46
N ILE A 77 -11.94 -13.74 0.32
CA ILE A 77 -12.97 -14.72 -0.05
C ILE A 77 -14.33 -14.16 0.39
N ILE A 78 -15.07 -13.62 -0.57
CA ILE A 78 -16.44 -13.15 -0.36
C ILE A 78 -17.34 -14.37 -0.17
N LYS A 79 -17.98 -14.47 1.00
CA LYS A 79 -18.92 -15.57 1.30
C LYS A 79 -20.30 -15.29 0.71
N ASP A 80 -21.13 -16.33 0.63
CA ASP A 80 -22.49 -16.24 0.07
C ASP A 80 -23.43 -15.34 0.88
N GLN A 81 -23.15 -15.13 2.17
CA GLN A 81 -24.00 -14.31 3.05
C GLN A 81 -23.18 -13.29 3.82
N VAL A 82 -23.78 -12.11 3.99
CA VAL A 82 -23.27 -11.03 4.82
C VAL A 82 -24.25 -10.72 5.95
N SER A 83 -23.70 -10.59 7.14
CA SER A 83 -24.42 -10.17 8.34
C SER A 83 -24.29 -8.67 8.53
N TYR A 84 -25.37 -7.99 8.91
CA TYR A 84 -25.32 -6.56 9.20
C TYR A 84 -26.26 -6.12 10.33
N LEU A 85 -25.88 -5.03 10.97
CA LEU A 85 -26.60 -4.32 12.01
C LEU A 85 -27.08 -2.97 11.48
N ILE A 86 -28.13 -2.43 12.11
CA ILE A 86 -28.67 -1.09 11.83
C ILE A 86 -28.62 -0.29 13.12
N ASP A 87 -27.99 0.88 13.11
CA ASP A 87 -27.88 1.83 14.24
C ASP A 87 -27.42 1.17 15.56
N LYS A 88 -26.45 0.24 15.47
CA LYS A 88 -25.90 -0.53 16.61
C LYS A 88 -26.95 -1.38 17.38
N LYS A 89 -28.10 -1.66 16.77
CA LYS A 89 -29.09 -2.60 17.31
C LYS A 89 -28.49 -3.99 17.40
N ARG A 90 -28.88 -4.76 18.43
CA ARG A 90 -28.45 -6.16 18.62
C ARG A 90 -29.05 -7.13 17.60
N LEU A 91 -30.05 -6.70 16.83
CA LEU A 91 -30.70 -7.55 15.85
C LEU A 91 -29.82 -7.64 14.60
N GLU A 92 -29.22 -8.81 14.41
CA GLU A 92 -28.43 -9.14 13.24
C GLU A 92 -29.33 -9.54 12.07
N ASN A 93 -29.21 -8.81 10.98
CA ASN A 93 -29.84 -9.13 9.70
C ASN A 93 -28.86 -9.89 8.83
N LYS A 94 -29.38 -10.71 7.92
CA LYS A 94 -28.58 -11.42 6.91
C LYS A 94 -29.15 -11.16 5.53
N VAL A 95 -28.26 -11.07 4.56
CA VAL A 95 -28.61 -11.01 3.13
C VAL A 95 -27.59 -11.84 2.36
N LYS A 96 -28.04 -12.47 1.26
CA LYS A 96 -27.08 -13.09 0.36
C LYS A 96 -26.27 -12.00 -0.33
N THR A 97 -24.96 -12.21 -0.45
CA THR A 97 -24.06 -11.23 -1.05
C THR A 97 -24.43 -10.95 -2.52
N THR A 98 -24.93 -11.96 -3.23
CA THR A 98 -25.41 -11.84 -4.63
C THR A 98 -26.71 -11.05 -4.78
N GLU A 99 -27.49 -10.93 -3.71
CA GLU A 99 -28.77 -10.22 -3.70
C GLU A 99 -28.66 -8.83 -3.06
N ALA A 100 -27.55 -8.53 -2.38
CA ALA A 100 -27.34 -7.30 -1.64
C ALA A 100 -27.18 -6.11 -2.59
N THR A 101 -28.23 -5.30 -2.70
CA THR A 101 -28.21 -4.04 -3.45
C THR A 101 -28.33 -2.83 -2.53
N TYR A 102 -27.78 -1.70 -2.98
CA TYR A 102 -27.89 -0.41 -2.34
C TYR A 102 -29.34 -0.08 -1.99
N ALA A 103 -30.26 -0.20 -2.95
CA ALA A 103 -31.67 0.09 -2.72
C ALA A 103 -32.30 -0.78 -1.62
N GLN A 104 -31.94 -2.06 -1.54
CA GLN A 104 -32.45 -2.95 -0.49
C GLN A 104 -31.92 -2.59 0.89
N ILE A 105 -30.61 -2.33 1.01
CA ILE A 105 -29.98 -1.94 2.28
C ILE A 105 -30.46 -0.56 2.71
N TYR A 106 -30.52 0.40 1.78
CA TYR A 106 -31.05 1.74 1.98
C TYR A 106 -32.43 1.70 2.63
N ASN A 107 -33.41 1.04 2.00
CA ASN A 107 -34.79 0.98 2.49
C ASN A 107 -34.88 0.36 3.88
N LYS A 108 -34.00 -0.59 4.21
CA LYS A 108 -33.96 -1.23 5.53
C LYS A 108 -33.35 -0.32 6.61
N VAL A 109 -32.30 0.43 6.27
CA VAL A 109 -31.57 1.28 7.22
C VAL A 109 -32.33 2.59 7.47
N THR A 110 -32.78 3.27 6.42
CA THR A 110 -33.49 4.55 6.55
C THR A 110 -34.93 4.36 7.00
N GLY A 111 -35.53 3.20 6.70
CA GLY A 111 -36.96 2.92 6.94
C GLY A 111 -37.89 3.76 6.07
N THR A 112 -37.35 4.53 5.11
CA THR A 112 -38.09 5.43 4.23
C THR A 112 -37.53 5.33 2.81
N ASN A 113 -38.34 5.71 1.82
CA ASN A 113 -37.88 5.96 0.46
C ASN A 113 -37.62 7.46 0.23
N ASP A 114 -37.42 8.24 1.31
CA ASP A 114 -37.32 9.69 1.22
C ASP A 114 -35.95 10.09 0.67
N PRO A 115 -35.87 10.83 -0.44
CA PRO A 115 -34.61 11.20 -1.09
C PRO A 115 -33.69 12.10 -0.24
N GLY A 116 -34.14 12.52 0.96
CA GLY A 116 -33.32 13.24 1.94
C GLY A 116 -32.64 12.36 2.98
N SER A 117 -32.86 11.03 2.95
CA SER A 117 -32.23 10.11 3.91
C SER A 117 -30.94 9.55 3.33
N TYR A 118 -29.93 9.37 4.19
CA TYR A 118 -28.61 8.84 3.83
C TYR A 118 -28.19 7.80 4.85
N PHE A 119 -27.28 6.91 4.47
CA PHE A 119 -26.69 5.96 5.40
C PHE A 119 -25.20 5.75 5.14
N CYS A 120 -24.48 5.39 6.19
CA CYS A 120 -23.06 5.02 6.11
C CYS A 120 -22.83 3.60 6.60
N TYR A 121 -21.65 3.12 6.25
CA TYR A 121 -20.95 2.02 6.90
C TYR A 121 -20.03 2.58 7.98
N GLU A 122 -20.05 2.00 9.19
CA GLU A 122 -19.05 2.25 10.23
C GLU A 122 -17.89 1.25 10.06
N ASP A 123 -16.69 1.74 9.76
CA ASP A 123 -15.51 0.87 9.67
C ASP A 123 -14.96 0.46 11.04
N LYS A 124 -13.97 -0.43 11.04
CA LYS A 124 -13.35 -0.95 12.28
C LYS A 124 -12.76 0.13 13.19
N ASP A 125 -12.37 1.26 12.60
CA ASP A 125 -11.77 2.39 13.28
C ASP A 125 -12.84 3.45 13.64
N SER A 126 -14.13 3.08 13.52
CA SER A 126 -15.32 3.91 13.79
C SER A 126 -15.47 5.11 12.86
N HIS A 127 -14.87 5.08 11.67
CA HIS A 127 -15.12 6.11 10.66
C HIS A 127 -16.42 5.83 9.92
N GLN A 128 -17.13 6.90 9.60
CA GLN A 128 -18.38 6.84 8.87
C GLN A 128 -18.11 7.03 7.39
N ILE A 129 -18.39 5.99 6.61
CA ILE A 129 -18.18 5.98 5.17
C ILE A 129 -19.54 6.02 4.47
N LEU A 130 -19.84 7.13 3.82
CA LEU A 130 -21.09 7.31 3.09
C LEU A 130 -21.18 6.31 1.93
N ILE A 131 -22.28 5.56 1.89
CA ILE A 131 -22.58 4.62 0.80
C ILE A 131 -23.51 5.33 -0.19
N ARG A 132 -23.09 5.46 -1.45
CA ARG A 132 -23.85 6.23 -2.46
C ARG A 132 -24.55 5.36 -3.50
N ASN A 133 -24.07 4.15 -3.71
CA ASN A 133 -24.50 3.25 -4.78
C ASN A 133 -24.09 1.80 -4.50
N ASP A 134 -24.43 0.89 -5.43
CA ASP A 134 -24.10 -0.54 -5.35
C ASP A 134 -22.59 -0.81 -5.31
N ARG A 135 -21.78 0.00 -6.01
CA ARG A 135 -20.32 -0.14 -6.00
C ARG A 135 -19.74 0.15 -4.62
N ASP A 136 -20.17 1.24 -3.98
CA ASP A 136 -19.76 1.57 -2.62
C ASP A 136 -20.19 0.46 -1.63
N LEU A 137 -21.39 -0.12 -1.82
CA LEU A 137 -21.85 -1.26 -1.03
C LEU A 137 -20.96 -2.50 -1.26
N MET A 138 -20.56 -2.78 -2.50
CA MET A 138 -19.66 -3.89 -2.82
C MET A 138 -18.27 -3.70 -2.21
N CYS A 139 -17.74 -2.47 -2.21
CA CYS A 139 -16.49 -2.14 -1.53
C CYS A 139 -16.61 -2.37 -0.02
N CYS A 140 -17.71 -1.95 0.60
CA CYS A 140 -18.00 -2.22 2.01
C CYS A 140 -18.06 -3.72 2.33
N ILE A 141 -18.77 -4.52 1.52
CA ILE A 141 -18.85 -5.97 1.70
C ILE A 141 -17.48 -6.62 1.54
N ARG A 142 -16.69 -6.16 0.58
CA ARG A 142 -15.31 -6.62 0.37
C ARG A 142 -14.44 -6.30 1.59
N GLU A 143 -14.55 -5.09 2.13
CA GLU A 143 -13.83 -4.68 3.34
C GLU A 143 -14.20 -5.54 4.54
N TYR A 144 -15.49 -5.78 4.74
CA TYR A 144 -16.00 -6.64 5.79
C TYR A 144 -15.40 -8.05 5.75
N PHE A 145 -15.30 -8.67 4.58
CA PHE A 145 -14.70 -10.01 4.47
C PHE A 145 -13.19 -10.03 4.67
N ALA A 146 -12.54 -8.87 4.65
CA ALA A 146 -11.13 -8.71 4.99
C ALA A 146 -10.88 -8.43 6.48
N THR A 147 -11.91 -8.08 7.25
CA THR A 147 -11.80 -7.90 8.71
C THR A 147 -12.21 -9.15 9.47
N THR A 148 -11.97 -9.13 10.79
CA THR A 148 -12.43 -10.17 11.72
C THR A 148 -13.81 -9.85 12.32
N ASP A 149 -14.50 -8.86 11.78
CA ASP A 149 -15.77 -8.39 12.33
C ASP A 149 -16.87 -9.42 12.11
N LYS A 150 -17.84 -9.46 13.04
CA LYS A 150 -18.97 -10.39 12.96
C LYS A 150 -20.08 -9.92 12.03
N SER A 151 -20.17 -8.61 11.82
CA SER A 151 -21.25 -7.98 11.06
C SER A 151 -20.84 -6.59 10.58
N ILE A 152 -21.39 -6.16 9.44
CA ILE A 152 -21.32 -4.78 8.97
C ILE A 152 -22.25 -3.91 9.80
N THR A 153 -21.79 -2.75 10.27
CA THR A 153 -22.67 -1.78 10.94
C THR A 153 -23.08 -0.71 9.94
N PHE A 154 -24.36 -0.68 9.57
CA PHE A 154 -24.95 0.42 8.82
C PHE A 154 -25.64 1.40 9.79
N MET A 155 -25.51 2.70 9.52
CA MET A 155 -26.10 3.74 10.34
C MET A 155 -26.86 4.73 9.47
N ASN A 156 -28.05 5.11 9.92
CA ASN A 156 -28.80 6.21 9.32
C ASN A 156 -28.13 7.55 9.71
N ILE A 157 -27.89 8.41 8.72
CA ILE A 157 -27.25 9.71 8.91
C ILE A 157 -28.22 10.83 8.60
N ARG A 158 -28.14 11.91 9.38
CA ARG A 158 -28.96 13.11 9.15
C ARG A 158 -28.41 13.88 7.95
N PRO A 159 -29.28 14.48 7.11
CA PRO A 159 -28.86 15.24 5.94
C PRO A 159 -27.83 16.35 6.24
N ILE A 160 -27.90 16.96 7.43
CA ILE A 160 -26.96 18.02 7.84
C ILE A 160 -25.52 17.52 7.97
N ASP A 161 -25.33 16.26 8.34
CA ASP A 161 -24.01 15.69 8.59
C ASP A 161 -23.28 15.42 7.25
N VAL A 162 -24.03 15.13 6.18
CA VAL A 162 -23.52 14.86 4.82
C VAL A 162 -23.77 16.02 3.83
N ALA A 163 -24.14 17.19 4.33
CA ALA A 163 -24.56 18.31 3.48
C ALA A 163 -23.44 18.83 2.57
N ASP A 164 -22.18 18.67 2.96
CA ASP A 164 -21.05 19.15 2.17
C ASP A 164 -20.67 18.15 1.08
N ILE A 165 -20.61 16.86 1.41
CA ILE A 165 -20.28 15.81 0.44
C ILE A 165 -21.38 15.62 -0.62
N THR A 166 -22.64 15.84 -0.27
CA THR A 166 -23.78 15.73 -1.22
C THR A 166 -23.83 16.85 -2.25
N LYS A 167 -23.12 17.97 -2.03
CA LYS A 167 -22.99 19.05 -3.03
C LYS A 167 -21.89 18.80 -4.05
N LEU A 168 -21.02 17.82 -3.82
CA LEU A 168 -19.89 17.53 -4.69
C LEU A 168 -20.35 16.74 -5.93
N ASN A 169 -19.69 17.00 -7.06
CA ASN A 169 -20.05 16.36 -8.32
C ASN A 169 -19.14 15.16 -8.65
N PHE A 170 -19.64 13.95 -8.44
CA PHE A 170 -18.93 12.70 -8.73
C PHE A 170 -19.26 12.09 -10.10
N SER A 171 -19.83 12.85 -11.03
CA SER A 171 -20.29 12.34 -12.34
C SER A 171 -19.20 11.67 -13.18
N ASN A 172 -17.93 12.06 -12.98
CA ASN A 172 -16.79 11.59 -13.77
C ASN A 172 -16.04 10.42 -13.13
N GLU A 173 -16.54 9.92 -12.01
CA GLU A 173 -15.92 8.86 -11.25
C GLU A 173 -15.94 7.53 -12.03
N CYS A 174 -14.89 6.72 -11.89
CA CYS A 174 -14.91 5.38 -12.46
C CYS A 174 -15.99 4.56 -11.74
N ILE A 175 -16.92 3.97 -12.47
CA ILE A 175 -17.94 3.08 -11.86
C ILE A 175 -17.53 1.59 -11.95
N ASP A 176 -16.43 1.31 -12.65
CA ASP A 176 -15.95 -0.03 -12.92
C ASP A 176 -15.17 -0.59 -11.71
N MET A 177 -15.43 -1.86 -11.38
CA MET A 177 -14.70 -2.60 -10.35
C MET A 177 -13.28 -2.97 -10.78
N ASP A 178 -12.95 -2.84 -12.07
CA ASP A 178 -11.58 -3.01 -12.57
C ASP A 178 -10.71 -1.75 -12.43
N GLY A 179 -11.23 -0.69 -11.79
CA GLY A 179 -10.47 0.53 -11.46
C GLY A 179 -9.53 0.41 -10.26
N ILE A 180 -8.92 1.54 -9.90
CA ILE A 180 -8.15 1.73 -8.67
C ILE A 180 -9.11 2.21 -7.59
N HIS A 181 -9.32 1.45 -6.52
CA HIS A 181 -10.31 1.75 -5.47
C HIS A 181 -9.64 2.18 -4.17
N PHE A 182 -10.18 3.22 -3.54
CA PHE A 182 -9.66 3.80 -2.30
C PHE A 182 -10.79 4.47 -1.51
N LYS A 183 -10.53 4.85 -0.26
CA LYS A 183 -11.37 5.77 0.51
C LYS A 183 -10.91 7.20 0.22
N LEU A 184 -11.84 8.10 -0.05
CA LEU A 184 -11.56 9.51 -0.32
C LEU A 184 -12.14 10.39 0.77
N SER A 185 -11.29 11.24 1.33
CA SER A 185 -11.66 12.40 2.14
C SER A 185 -11.43 13.66 1.30
N ILE A 186 -12.50 14.37 0.92
CA ILE A 186 -12.43 15.53 0.01
C ILE A 186 -13.23 16.75 0.52
N ALA A 187 -13.91 16.61 1.65
CA ALA A 187 -14.71 17.65 2.29
C ALA A 187 -14.13 18.00 3.67
N GLY A 188 -13.45 19.14 3.76
CA GLY A 188 -12.57 19.54 4.87
C GLY A 188 -13.23 19.95 6.19
N ARG A 189 -14.39 19.41 6.59
CA ARG A 189 -14.98 19.72 7.92
C ARG A 189 -15.47 18.53 8.74
N ASN A 190 -15.98 17.46 8.11
CA ASN A 190 -16.70 16.41 8.85
C ASN A 190 -16.05 15.02 8.82
N ASN A 191 -14.84 14.87 8.28
CA ASN A 191 -14.22 13.55 8.06
C ASN A 191 -15.17 12.59 7.31
N ASP A 192 -15.96 13.12 6.39
CA ASP A 192 -16.87 12.32 5.57
C ASP A 192 -16.04 11.55 4.54
N TRP A 193 -15.97 10.24 4.71
CA TRP A 193 -15.27 9.36 3.79
C TRP A 193 -16.26 8.75 2.81
N ILE A 194 -15.82 8.56 1.57
CA ILE A 194 -16.53 7.79 0.56
C ILE A 194 -15.60 6.78 -0.06
N PHE A 195 -16.15 5.68 -0.57
CA PHE A 195 -15.39 4.87 -1.52
C PHE A 195 -15.27 5.63 -2.83
N SER A 196 -14.07 5.71 -3.37
CA SER A 196 -13.82 6.29 -4.68
C SER A 196 -12.95 5.44 -5.57
N SER A 197 -13.02 5.69 -6.89
CA SER A 197 -12.15 5.00 -7.82
C SER A 197 -11.75 5.81 -9.04
N LEU A 198 -10.57 5.45 -9.55
CA LEU A 198 -9.95 6.03 -10.74
C LEU A 198 -9.74 4.95 -11.79
N LYS A 199 -9.58 5.38 -13.05
CA LYS A 199 -9.13 4.46 -14.10
C LYS A 199 -7.69 4.03 -13.82
N LYS A 200 -7.34 2.82 -14.22
CA LYS A 200 -5.94 2.38 -14.21
C LYS A 200 -5.07 3.33 -15.04
N ASN A 201 -3.84 3.54 -14.61
CA ASN A 201 -2.87 4.42 -15.25
C ASN A 201 -3.30 5.89 -15.35
N THR A 202 -4.26 6.34 -14.52
CA THR A 202 -4.55 7.77 -14.38
C THR A 202 -3.30 8.48 -13.87
N THR A 203 -2.87 9.55 -14.52
CA THR A 203 -1.70 10.34 -14.10
C THR A 203 -2.04 11.28 -12.94
N LEU A 204 -1.05 11.76 -12.18
CA LEU A 204 -1.28 12.71 -11.09
C LEU A 204 -2.01 13.98 -11.58
N SER A 205 -1.63 14.48 -12.76
CA SER A 205 -2.23 15.66 -13.37
C SER A 205 -3.73 15.46 -13.67
N GLU A 206 -4.09 14.30 -14.24
CA GLU A 206 -5.47 13.93 -14.53
C GLU A 206 -6.28 13.75 -13.24
N ALA A 207 -5.71 13.09 -12.23
CA ALA A 207 -6.35 12.90 -10.93
C ALA A 207 -6.61 14.23 -10.23
N LEU A 208 -5.63 15.13 -10.19
CA LEU A 208 -5.80 16.49 -9.65
C LEU A 208 -6.88 17.27 -10.39
N ALA A 209 -6.94 17.16 -11.72
CA ALA A 209 -7.99 17.80 -12.50
C ALA A 209 -9.39 17.25 -12.14
N GLN A 210 -9.51 15.94 -11.94
CA GLN A 210 -10.76 15.30 -11.49
C GLN A 210 -11.15 15.76 -10.08
N PHE A 211 -10.23 15.74 -9.12
CA PHE A 211 -10.51 16.18 -7.75
C PHE A 211 -10.88 17.67 -7.68
N LYS A 212 -10.24 18.52 -8.48
CA LYS A 212 -10.62 19.94 -8.60
C LYS A 212 -11.99 20.16 -9.25
N ALA A 213 -12.39 19.28 -10.17
CA ALA A 213 -13.74 19.31 -10.73
C ALA A 213 -14.81 18.90 -9.70
N ILE A 214 -14.46 17.98 -8.78
CA ILE A 214 -15.33 17.58 -7.66
C ILE A 214 -15.40 18.70 -6.62
N ASN A 215 -14.24 19.19 -6.17
CA ASN A 215 -14.08 20.27 -5.20
C ASN A 215 -12.94 21.23 -5.64
N PRO A 216 -13.26 22.45 -6.11
CA PRO A 216 -12.25 23.41 -6.55
C PRO A 216 -11.26 23.86 -5.48
N ALA A 217 -11.55 23.62 -4.20
CA ALA A 217 -10.66 23.95 -3.09
C ALA A 217 -9.44 23.02 -3.01
N VAL A 218 -9.44 21.87 -3.68
CA VAL A 218 -8.35 20.89 -3.61
C VAL A 218 -7.06 21.47 -4.19
N THR A 219 -6.04 21.52 -3.33
CA THR A 219 -4.69 22.00 -3.62
C THR A 219 -3.61 20.95 -3.35
N LYS A 220 -3.87 20.00 -2.43
CA LYS A 220 -2.89 19.02 -1.96
C LYS A 220 -3.52 17.64 -1.87
N LEU A 221 -2.68 16.63 -2.05
CA LEU A 221 -3.03 15.23 -1.88
C LEU A 221 -2.06 14.59 -0.89
N HIS A 222 -2.59 13.77 0.01
CA HIS A 222 -1.79 12.88 0.84
C HIS A 222 -2.55 11.59 1.07
N PHE A 223 -1.84 10.49 1.31
CA PHE A 223 -2.48 9.21 1.63
C PHE A 223 -1.83 8.58 2.86
N VAL A 224 -2.56 7.66 3.49
CA VAL A 224 -2.05 6.85 4.59
C VAL A 224 -1.72 5.46 4.05
N ASP A 225 -0.45 5.09 4.05
CA ASP A 225 -0.03 3.78 3.52
C ASP A 225 -0.35 2.61 4.47
N SER A 226 0.08 1.41 4.11
CA SER A 226 -0.15 0.21 4.92
C SER A 226 0.60 0.22 6.25
N ASP A 227 1.73 0.91 6.32
CA ASP A 227 2.54 1.09 7.53
C ASP A 227 2.02 2.23 8.43
N LYS A 228 0.95 2.91 7.99
CA LYS A 228 0.27 4.02 8.69
C LYS A 228 1.04 5.33 8.63
N ASP A 229 1.97 5.46 7.69
CA ASP A 229 2.66 6.70 7.42
C ASP A 229 1.82 7.60 6.51
N ILE A 230 1.82 8.90 6.81
CA ILE A 230 1.17 9.92 5.98
C ILE A 230 2.16 10.38 4.92
N ILE A 231 1.84 10.11 3.66
CA ILE A 231 2.71 10.38 2.53
C ILE A 231 2.11 11.49 1.67
N PRO A 232 2.78 12.66 1.58
CA PRO A 232 2.35 13.73 0.69
C PRO A 232 2.63 13.34 -0.77
N ILE A 233 1.66 13.56 -1.64
CA ILE A 233 1.80 13.30 -3.07
C ILE A 233 2.19 14.61 -3.75
N SER A 234 3.47 14.73 -4.12
CA SER A 234 4.03 15.94 -4.74
C SER A 234 4.58 15.71 -6.15
N SER A 235 4.80 14.45 -6.52
CA SER A 235 5.31 14.03 -7.82
C SER A 235 4.62 12.76 -8.32
N GLU A 236 4.86 12.41 -9.58
CA GLU A 236 4.32 11.19 -10.18
C GLU A 236 4.82 9.92 -9.45
N THR A 237 6.01 9.96 -8.84
CA THR A 237 6.56 8.81 -8.11
C THR A 237 5.70 8.43 -6.91
N GLU A 238 5.30 9.41 -6.08
CA GLU A 238 4.43 9.15 -4.93
C GLU A 238 3.01 8.77 -5.38
N TRP A 239 2.58 9.29 -6.53
CA TRP A 239 1.30 8.94 -7.13
C TRP A 239 1.27 7.48 -7.61
N GLU A 240 2.30 7.05 -8.34
CA GLU A 240 2.46 5.65 -8.76
C GLU A 240 2.54 4.72 -7.55
N TYR A 241 3.24 5.12 -6.48
CA TYR A 241 3.26 4.38 -5.23
C TYR A 241 1.86 4.23 -4.63
N PHE A 242 1.09 5.32 -4.54
CA PHE A 242 -0.30 5.28 -4.09
C PHE A 242 -1.16 4.34 -4.93
N LEU A 243 -1.07 4.40 -6.27
CA LEU A 243 -1.85 3.54 -7.16
C LEU A 243 -1.52 2.06 -6.94
N ASN A 244 -0.23 1.72 -6.87
CA ASN A 244 0.23 0.35 -6.63
C ASN A 244 -0.22 -0.16 -5.25
N GLU A 245 -0.13 0.68 -4.22
CA GLU A 245 -0.60 0.34 -2.89
C GLU A 245 -2.11 0.06 -2.88
N CYS A 246 -2.90 0.87 -3.59
CA CYS A 246 -4.35 0.62 -3.75
C CYS A 246 -4.63 -0.73 -4.42
N GLU A 247 -3.93 -1.09 -5.49
CA GLU A 247 -4.14 -2.38 -6.18
C GLU A 247 -3.82 -3.57 -5.26
N ILE A 248 -2.71 -3.49 -4.52
CA ILE A 248 -2.30 -4.54 -3.57
C ILE A 248 -3.33 -4.67 -2.45
N GLN A 249 -3.71 -3.55 -1.81
CA GLN A 249 -4.64 -3.56 -0.70
C GLN A 249 -6.05 -3.99 -1.13
N PHE A 250 -6.50 -3.59 -2.31
CA PHE A 250 -7.82 -3.98 -2.83
C PHE A 250 -7.96 -5.51 -2.98
N THR A 251 -6.88 -6.20 -3.35
CA THR A 251 -6.85 -7.67 -3.41
C THR A 251 -7.04 -8.29 -2.02
N ALA A 252 -6.42 -7.69 -1.01
CA ALA A 252 -6.59 -8.05 0.40
C ALA A 252 -7.92 -7.54 1.01
N GLY A 253 -8.78 -6.90 0.22
CA GLY A 253 -10.04 -6.29 0.66
C GLY A 253 -9.86 -5.09 1.59
N LYS A 254 -8.72 -4.40 1.52
CA LYS A 254 -8.47 -3.15 2.25
C LYS A 254 -8.47 -1.97 1.28
N PHE A 255 -8.75 -0.78 1.80
CA PHE A 255 -8.81 0.44 1.02
C PHE A 255 -7.91 1.50 1.66
N ILE A 256 -6.98 2.04 0.87
CA ILE A 256 -6.11 3.15 1.27
C ILE A 256 -6.95 4.43 1.39
N LEU A 257 -6.65 5.27 2.38
CA LEU A 257 -7.27 6.58 2.51
C LEU A 257 -6.45 7.60 1.72
N LEU A 258 -7.08 8.25 0.76
CA LEU A 258 -6.59 9.45 0.08
C LEU A 258 -7.33 10.67 0.63
N SER A 259 -6.57 11.66 1.08
CA SER A 259 -7.08 12.96 1.50
C SER A 259 -6.74 14.01 0.46
N ALA A 260 -7.78 14.70 -0.02
CA ALA A 260 -7.70 15.79 -0.96
C ALA A 260 -8.12 17.09 -0.29
N GLU A 261 -7.15 17.97 -0.04
CA GLU A 261 -7.28 19.22 0.73
C GLU A 261 -7.11 20.47 -0.12
#